data_AF-A0A433R7P0-F1
#
_entry.id   AF-A0A433R7P0-F1
#
_cell.length_a   1.000
_cell.length_b   1.000
_cell.length_c   1.000
_cell.angle_alpha   90.00
_cell.angle_beta   90.00
_cell.angle_gamma   90.00
#
_symmetry.space_group_name_H-M   'P 1'
#
loop_
_entity.id
_entity.type
_entity.pdbx_description
1 polymer ?
#
loop_
_entity_poly.entity_id
_entity_poly.type
_entity_poly.pdbx_seq_one_letter_code
_entity_poly.pdbx_strand_id
1 'polypeptide(L)'
;MANPYCNLPGNENISDTYQMITEGFDGVDTDLQGHIGKGGNAHAVATPTKAGFQSAEDFIKLDGIEAGAEVNQPAFSKINGIQADDPEDELTFEEGTGIAITTDPASKKVRFTATGDATPGPHATSHIPGGNDVIPDAVAGGSSGLMSGADNARSNNLD
;
A
#
# COMPACT_ATOMS: atom_id res chain seq x y z
N MET A 1 51.49 12.66 22.58
CA MET A 1 50.48 13.11 23.56
C MET A 1 51.12 13.04 24.93
N ALA A 2 50.94 14.06 25.76
CA ALA A 2 51.36 13.97 27.16
C ALA A 2 50.47 12.95 27.88
N ASN A 3 51.03 12.22 28.85
CA ASN A 3 50.22 11.39 29.73
C ASN A 3 49.24 12.30 30.50
N PRO A 4 47.91 12.05 30.43
CA PRO A 4 46.92 12.89 31.09
C PRO A 4 46.82 12.66 32.60
N TYR A 5 47.38 11.57 33.15
CA TYR A 5 47.17 11.19 34.55
C TYR A 5 48.35 11.52 35.47
N CYS A 6 49.56 10.99 35.24
CA CYS A 6 50.78 11.36 35.97
C CYS A 6 52.04 10.77 35.29
N ASN A 7 53.15 11.52 35.18
CA ASN A 7 54.42 11.00 34.66
C ASN A 7 55.35 10.59 35.81
N LEU A 8 55.84 9.35 35.81
CA LEU A 8 56.78 8.89 36.83
C LEU A 8 58.21 9.37 36.54
N PRO A 9 58.89 10.02 37.49
CA PRO A 9 60.31 10.34 37.36
C PRO A 9 61.15 9.06 37.50
N GLY A 10 61.94 8.73 36.47
CA GLY A 10 62.71 7.48 36.43
C GLY A 10 63.95 7.44 37.34
N ASN A 11 64.32 8.57 37.95
CA ASN A 11 65.48 8.72 38.83
C ASN A 11 65.13 8.77 40.33
N GLU A 12 63.85 8.69 40.68
CA GLU A 12 63.38 8.68 42.07
C GLU A 12 62.99 7.26 42.52
N ASN A 13 63.00 7.02 43.84
CA ASN A 13 62.59 5.73 44.36
C ASN A 13 61.07 5.58 44.23
N ILE A 14 60.60 4.33 44.19
CA ILE A 14 59.17 4.01 44.16
C ILE A 14 58.44 4.52 45.41
N SER A 15 59.11 4.52 46.58
CA SER A 15 58.56 5.08 47.81
C SER A 15 58.22 6.57 47.69
N ASP A 16 59.02 7.29 46.91
CA ASP A 16 58.94 8.75 46.78
C ASP A 16 57.89 9.14 45.73
N THR A 17 57.53 8.20 44.84
CA THR A 17 56.56 8.39 43.75
C THR A 17 55.19 7.73 44.01
N TYR A 18 54.97 7.14 45.19
CA TYR A 18 53.73 6.42 45.54
C TYR A 18 52.45 7.23 45.33
N GLN A 19 52.45 8.52 45.66
CA GLN A 19 51.30 9.40 45.44
C GLN A 19 51.00 9.57 43.95
N MET A 20 52.03 9.80 43.12
CA MET A 20 51.88 9.96 41.67
C MET A 20 51.35 8.69 41.00
N ILE A 21 51.77 7.53 41.51
CA ILE A 21 51.26 6.23 41.06
C ILE A 21 49.78 6.10 41.40
N THR A 22 49.40 6.43 42.63
CA THR A 22 48.02 6.35 43.12
C THR A 22 47.11 7.30 42.35
N GLU A 23 47.50 8.56 42.22
CA GLU A 23 46.78 9.58 41.42
C GLU A 23 46.65 9.16 39.96
N GLY A 24 47.70 8.57 39.38
CA GLY A 24 47.67 8.03 38.03
C GLY A 24 46.65 6.90 37.85
N PHE A 25 46.60 5.96 38.81
CA PHE A 25 45.62 4.87 38.80
C PHE A 25 44.19 5.37 39.05
N ASP A 26 44.00 6.32 39.96
CA ASP A 26 42.70 6.93 40.24
C ASP A 26 42.16 7.69 39.02
N GLY A 27 43.05 8.33 38.24
CA GLY A 27 42.69 8.99 36.98
C GLY A 27 42.24 7.99 35.91
N VAL A 28 42.99 6.90 35.72
CA VAL A 28 42.60 5.81 34.81
C VAL A 28 41.27 5.17 35.25
N ASP A 29 41.09 4.94 36.55
CA ASP A 29 39.85 4.41 37.10
C ASP A 29 38.68 5.36 36.88
N THR A 30 38.88 6.66 37.10
CA THR A 30 37.86 7.70 36.83
C THR A 30 37.42 7.69 35.37
N ASP A 31 38.37 7.68 34.44
CA ASP A 31 38.06 7.67 33.01
C ASP A 31 37.43 6.35 32.58
N LEU A 32 37.89 5.22 33.12
CA LEU A 32 37.27 3.93 32.88
C LEU A 32 35.84 3.89 33.40
N GLN A 33 35.58 4.43 34.60
CA GLN A 33 34.25 4.57 35.18
C GLN A 33 33.36 5.54 34.38
N GLY A 34 33.94 6.56 33.75
CA GLY A 34 33.24 7.48 32.85
C GLY A 34 32.98 6.93 31.45
N HIS A 35 33.82 6.02 30.96
CA HIS A 35 33.77 5.45 29.61
C HIS A 35 32.70 4.35 29.45
N ILE A 36 32.10 3.85 30.52
CA ILE A 36 31.34 2.60 30.46
C ILE A 36 30.05 2.77 29.65
N GLY A 37 29.89 1.91 28.64
CA GLY A 37 28.68 1.66 27.85
C GLY A 37 27.46 1.20 28.65
N LYS A 38 26.99 2.05 29.56
CA LYS A 38 25.72 1.97 30.29
C LYS A 38 24.69 3.01 29.82
N GLY A 39 25.00 3.74 28.75
CA GLY A 39 24.30 4.97 28.39
C GLY A 39 24.81 6.13 29.25
N GLY A 40 25.25 7.20 28.60
CA GLY A 40 25.87 8.36 29.24
C GLY A 40 26.41 9.36 28.21
N ASN A 41 27.01 10.45 28.67
CA ASN A 41 27.41 11.59 27.82
C ASN A 41 28.58 11.31 26.85
N ALA A 42 29.24 10.15 26.99
CA ALA A 42 30.35 9.75 26.12
C ALA A 42 29.86 9.45 24.69
N HIS A 43 28.75 8.72 24.57
CA HIS A 43 28.12 8.39 23.29
C HIS A 43 26.71 8.99 23.28
N ALA A 44 26.57 10.14 22.62
CA ALA A 44 25.28 10.80 22.45
C ALA A 44 24.27 9.92 21.68
N VAL A 45 22.99 10.26 21.75
CA VAL A 45 21.97 9.65 20.88
C VAL A 45 22.33 9.87 19.41
N ALA A 46 22.16 8.84 18.59
CA ALA A 46 22.39 8.93 17.15
C ALA A 46 21.50 10.00 16.51
N THR A 47 22.05 10.76 15.56
CA THR A 47 21.30 11.72 14.76
C THR A 47 21.39 11.32 13.29
N PRO A 48 20.58 11.93 12.40
CA PRO A 48 20.66 11.63 10.96
C PRO A 48 22.05 11.86 10.35
N THR A 49 22.93 12.63 11.00
CA THR A 49 24.26 13.01 10.47
C THR A 49 25.43 12.65 11.39
N LYS A 50 25.17 12.07 12.58
CA LYS A 50 26.22 11.71 13.55
C LYS A 50 25.90 10.38 14.22
N ALA A 51 26.89 9.49 14.22
CA ALA A 51 26.81 8.22 14.93
C ALA A 51 26.64 8.41 16.45
N GLY A 52 25.94 7.48 17.09
CA GLY A 52 25.60 7.51 18.51
C GLY A 52 24.86 6.23 18.94
N PHE A 53 24.28 6.23 20.13
CA PHE A 53 23.42 5.14 20.61
C PHE A 53 21.95 5.36 20.22
N GLN A 54 21.22 4.25 20.06
CA GLN A 54 19.78 4.28 19.85
C GLN A 54 19.07 4.84 21.09
N SER A 55 18.06 5.69 20.90
CA SER A 55 17.21 6.19 21.98
C SER A 55 16.22 5.13 22.45
N ALA A 56 15.67 5.28 23.67
CA ALA A 56 14.62 4.38 24.15
C ALA A 56 13.35 4.48 23.27
N GLU A 57 13.03 5.67 22.79
CA GLU A 57 11.90 5.92 21.90
C GLU A 57 12.08 5.22 20.55
N ASP A 58 13.28 5.28 19.96
CA ASP A 58 13.56 4.58 18.71
C ASP A 58 13.61 3.07 18.92
N PHE A 59 14.05 2.59 20.10
CA PHE A 59 13.95 1.18 20.44
C PHE A 59 12.50 0.72 20.49
N ILE A 60 11.61 1.45 21.18
CA ILE A 60 10.18 1.13 21.24
C ILE A 60 9.55 1.11 19.84
N LYS A 61 9.93 2.05 18.96
CA LYS A 61 9.45 2.04 17.56
C LYS A 61 9.91 0.79 16.80
N LEU A 62 11.17 0.39 16.96
CA LEU A 62 11.69 -0.82 16.29
C LEU A 62 11.07 -2.09 16.88
N ASP A 63 10.87 -2.15 18.20
CA ASP A 63 10.26 -3.29 18.90
C ASP A 63 8.77 -3.46 18.55
N GLY A 64 8.10 -2.35 18.19
CA GLY A 64 6.73 -2.37 17.69
C GLY A 64 6.57 -2.82 16.24
N ILE A 65 7.66 -3.11 15.51
CA ILE A 65 7.58 -3.65 14.15
C ILE A 65 7.25 -5.13 14.23
N GLU A 66 6.04 -5.51 13.82
CA GLU A 66 5.61 -6.90 13.78
C GLU A 66 6.43 -7.73 12.78
N ALA A 67 6.58 -9.03 13.05
CA ALA A 67 7.25 -9.94 12.14
C ALA A 67 6.49 -10.00 10.80
N GLY A 68 7.18 -9.74 9.70
CA GLY A 68 6.57 -9.67 8.36
C GLY A 68 5.92 -8.33 8.03
N ALA A 69 6.17 -7.27 8.82
CA ALA A 69 5.76 -5.93 8.43
C ALA A 69 6.37 -5.53 7.07
N GLU A 70 5.51 -5.16 6.13
CA GLU A 70 5.88 -4.68 4.80
C GLU A 70 5.72 -3.15 4.71
N VAL A 71 6.25 -2.56 3.65
CA VAL A 71 5.98 -1.15 3.32
C VAL A 71 4.48 -0.98 3.07
N ASN A 72 3.91 0.16 3.44
CA ASN A 72 2.53 0.49 3.09
C ASN A 72 2.40 0.63 1.55
N GLN A 73 2.09 -0.46 0.87
CA GLN A 73 1.94 -0.52 -0.59
C GLN A 73 0.50 -0.24 -1.02
N PRO A 74 0.27 0.40 -2.18
CA PRO A 74 -1.06 0.62 -2.73
C PRO A 74 -1.64 -0.67 -3.34
N ALA A 75 -2.00 -1.64 -2.50
CA ALA A 75 -2.60 -2.91 -2.91
C ALA A 75 -4.08 -3.00 -2.55
N PHE A 76 -4.86 -3.78 -3.30
CA PHE A 76 -6.17 -4.24 -2.86
C PHE A 76 -6.00 -5.62 -2.20
N SER A 77 -6.56 -5.86 -1.01
CA SER A 77 -6.45 -7.21 -0.41
C SER A 77 -7.36 -8.22 -1.10
N LYS A 78 -8.57 -7.79 -1.47
CA LYS A 78 -9.56 -8.62 -2.16
C LYS A 78 -10.65 -7.76 -2.81
N ILE A 79 -11.06 -8.09 -4.03
CA ILE A 79 -12.23 -7.51 -4.70
C ILE A 79 -13.19 -8.66 -5.07
N ASN A 80 -14.26 -8.80 -4.29
CA ASN A 80 -15.34 -9.78 -4.53
C ASN A 80 -14.86 -11.19 -4.93
N GLY A 81 -13.89 -11.76 -4.21
CA GLY A 81 -13.37 -13.11 -4.51
C GLY A 81 -12.01 -13.13 -5.19
N ILE A 82 -11.63 -12.03 -5.84
CA ILE A 82 -10.33 -11.86 -6.48
C ILE A 82 -9.35 -11.41 -5.40
N GLN A 83 -8.45 -12.30 -4.98
CA GLN A 83 -7.41 -12.02 -4.00
C GLN A 83 -6.16 -11.48 -4.71
N ALA A 84 -5.43 -10.55 -4.07
CA ALA A 84 -4.08 -10.22 -4.50
C ALA A 84 -3.10 -11.28 -3.96
N ASP A 85 -2.30 -11.84 -4.86
CA ASP A 85 -1.24 -12.78 -4.58
C ASP A 85 0.08 -12.06 -4.28
N ASP A 86 0.35 -10.94 -4.97
CA ASP A 86 1.51 -10.07 -4.72
C ASP A 86 1.09 -8.62 -4.35
N PRO A 87 1.91 -7.88 -3.56
CA PRO A 87 1.63 -6.49 -3.17
C PRO A 87 1.54 -5.48 -4.32
N GLU A 88 2.02 -5.84 -5.52
CA GLU A 88 1.97 -5.00 -6.73
C GLU A 88 0.99 -5.55 -7.78
N ASP A 89 0.09 -6.46 -7.39
CA ASP A 89 -0.86 -7.07 -8.32
C ASP A 89 -1.77 -6.05 -9.02
N GLU A 90 -2.00 -6.31 -10.31
CA GLU A 90 -2.92 -5.53 -11.13
C GLU A 90 -4.27 -6.24 -11.26
N LEU A 91 -5.36 -5.53 -10.93
CA LEU A 91 -6.69 -5.94 -11.35
C LEU A 91 -6.97 -5.37 -12.75
N THR A 92 -7.04 -6.26 -13.74
CA THR A 92 -7.44 -5.90 -15.10
C THR A 92 -8.96 -6.04 -15.26
N PHE A 93 -9.57 -5.04 -15.91
CA PHE A 93 -10.96 -5.15 -16.36
C PHE A 93 -10.96 -5.37 -17.87
N GLU A 94 -11.53 -6.48 -18.31
CA GLU A 94 -11.64 -6.81 -19.73
C GLU A 94 -12.96 -6.26 -20.30
N GLU A 95 -12.88 -5.65 -21.48
CA GLU A 95 -14.06 -5.21 -22.21
C GLU A 95 -14.83 -6.42 -22.76
N GLY A 96 -16.17 -6.32 -22.73
CA GLY A 96 -17.06 -7.31 -23.32
C GLY A 96 -17.92 -6.71 -24.42
N THR A 97 -18.65 -7.54 -25.16
CA THR A 97 -19.63 -7.05 -26.14
C THR A 97 -20.64 -6.12 -25.47
N GLY A 98 -20.83 -4.92 -26.03
CA GLY A 98 -21.79 -3.93 -25.53
C GLY A 98 -21.30 -3.10 -24.34
N ILE A 99 -20.05 -3.24 -23.90
CA ILE A 99 -19.44 -2.45 -22.82
C ILE A 99 -18.09 -1.89 -23.28
N ALA A 100 -17.86 -0.60 -23.08
CA ALA A 100 -16.54 0.05 -23.17
C ALA A 100 -16.04 0.43 -21.78
N ILE A 101 -14.73 0.30 -21.56
CA ILE A 101 -14.06 0.63 -20.31
C ILE A 101 -13.05 1.72 -20.60
N THR A 102 -13.16 2.84 -19.88
CA THR A 102 -12.23 3.96 -20.01
C THR A 102 -11.62 4.29 -18.66
N THR A 103 -10.30 4.39 -18.61
CA THR A 103 -9.55 4.76 -17.41
C THR A 103 -9.08 6.21 -17.50
N ASP A 104 -9.24 6.95 -16.40
CA ASP A 104 -8.63 8.27 -16.19
C ASP A 104 -7.66 8.18 -15.00
N PRO A 105 -6.36 7.93 -15.27
CA PRO A 105 -5.34 7.84 -14.22
C PRO A 105 -5.10 9.15 -13.48
N ALA A 106 -5.41 10.30 -14.07
CA ALA A 106 -5.22 11.60 -13.42
C ALA A 106 -6.28 11.81 -12.33
N SER A 107 -7.55 11.52 -12.64
CA SER A 107 -8.66 11.64 -11.70
C SER A 107 -8.91 10.37 -10.84
N LYS A 108 -8.15 9.29 -11.05
CA LYS A 108 -8.32 7.98 -10.39
C LYS A 108 -9.71 7.38 -10.61
N LYS A 109 -10.19 7.38 -11.86
CA LYS A 109 -11.52 6.85 -12.22
C LYS A 109 -11.43 5.75 -13.27
N VAL A 110 -12.29 4.74 -13.13
CA VAL A 110 -12.63 3.79 -14.18
C VAL A 110 -14.09 4.01 -14.53
N ARG A 111 -14.41 4.10 -15.82
CA ARG A 111 -15.77 4.30 -16.31
C ARG A 111 -16.15 3.15 -17.23
N PHE A 112 -17.25 2.50 -16.89
CA PHE A 112 -17.93 1.51 -17.71
C PHE A 112 -19.07 2.20 -18.46
N THR A 113 -19.12 2.02 -19.77
CA THR A 113 -20.13 2.62 -20.64
C THR A 113 -20.79 1.53 -21.46
N ALA A 114 -22.12 1.43 -21.42
CA ALA A 114 -22.82 0.57 -22.36
C ALA A 114 -22.68 1.16 -23.78
N THR A 115 -22.20 0.37 -24.74
CA THR A 115 -21.97 0.80 -26.14
C THR A 115 -23.07 0.37 -27.09
N GLY A 116 -24.07 -0.37 -26.62
CA GLY A 116 -25.32 -0.52 -27.36
C GLY A 116 -26.06 0.82 -27.43
N ASP A 117 -26.79 1.07 -28.51
CA ASP A 117 -27.58 2.30 -28.72
C ASP A 117 -28.73 2.50 -27.71
N ALA A 118 -28.92 1.55 -26.78
CA ALA A 118 -29.83 1.67 -25.65
C ALA A 118 -29.08 1.44 -24.33
N THR A 119 -29.17 2.38 -23.41
CA THR A 119 -28.92 2.13 -21.98
C THR A 119 -29.82 0.97 -21.55
N PRO A 120 -29.30 -0.15 -21.01
CA PRO A 120 -30.16 -1.19 -20.45
C PRO A 120 -30.93 -0.61 -19.25
N GLY A 121 -32.14 -0.13 -19.51
CA GLY A 121 -33.15 -0.02 -18.48
C GLY A 121 -33.54 -1.44 -18.04
N PRO A 122 -34.16 -1.60 -16.86
CA PRO A 122 -34.82 -2.87 -16.55
C PRO A 122 -35.73 -3.22 -17.75
N HIS A 123 -35.50 -4.36 -18.41
CA HIS A 123 -36.52 -4.89 -19.31
C HIS A 123 -37.77 -5.06 -18.45
N ALA A 124 -38.87 -4.44 -18.87
CA ALA A 124 -40.12 -4.66 -18.18
C ALA A 124 -40.39 -6.17 -18.14
N THR A 125 -40.87 -6.68 -17.01
CA THR A 125 -41.26 -8.09 -16.86
C THR A 125 -42.39 -8.52 -17.81
N SER A 126 -42.91 -7.57 -18.60
CA SER A 126 -43.91 -7.77 -19.64
C SER A 126 -43.70 -6.74 -20.75
N HIS A 127 -43.76 -7.17 -22.00
CA HIS A 127 -43.81 -6.28 -23.16
C HIS A 127 -45.18 -5.60 -23.20
N ILE A 128 -45.21 -4.28 -23.06
CA ILE A 128 -46.41 -3.49 -23.33
C ILE A 128 -46.54 -3.25 -24.84
N PRO A 129 -47.75 -3.32 -25.41
CA PRO A 129 -47.98 -2.94 -26.81
C PRO A 129 -47.45 -1.52 -27.08
N GLY A 130 -46.53 -1.40 -28.04
CA GLY A 130 -45.91 -0.12 -28.43
C GLY A 130 -44.58 0.24 -27.75
N GLY A 131 -43.91 -0.69 -27.06
CA GLY A 131 -42.57 -0.47 -26.49
C GLY A 131 -41.46 -0.27 -27.56
N ASN A 132 -40.30 0.25 -27.12
CA ASN A 132 -39.12 0.50 -27.96
C ASN A 132 -38.40 -0.77 -28.48
N ASP A 133 -38.98 -1.96 -28.30
CA ASP A 133 -38.40 -3.19 -28.81
C ASP A 133 -38.46 -3.20 -30.35
N VAL A 134 -37.35 -3.57 -30.99
CA VAL A 134 -37.35 -3.83 -32.45
C VAL A 134 -38.15 -5.10 -32.68
N ILE A 135 -39.44 -4.95 -32.97
CA ILE A 135 -40.30 -6.04 -33.41
C ILE A 135 -40.24 -6.06 -34.94
N PRO A 136 -39.72 -7.13 -35.57
CA PRO A 136 -39.70 -7.23 -37.02
C PRO A 136 -41.11 -7.15 -37.59
N ASP A 137 -41.26 -6.58 -38.79
CA ASP A 137 -42.56 -6.43 -39.46
C ASP A 137 -43.34 -7.74 -39.49
N ALA A 138 -44.66 -7.63 -39.36
CA ALA A 138 -45.53 -8.77 -39.51
C ALA A 138 -45.50 -9.30 -40.94
N VAL A 139 -45.16 -10.58 -41.13
CA VAL A 139 -45.20 -11.25 -42.43
C VAL A 139 -46.51 -12.02 -42.54
N ALA A 140 -47.24 -11.88 -43.65
CA ALA A 140 -48.49 -12.60 -43.85
C ALA A 140 -48.26 -14.12 -43.77
N GLY A 141 -48.94 -14.80 -42.83
CA GLY A 141 -48.74 -16.23 -42.58
C GLY A 141 -47.45 -16.61 -41.83
N GLY A 142 -46.61 -15.66 -41.43
CA GLY A 142 -45.36 -15.89 -40.68
C GLY A 142 -45.48 -15.64 -39.16
N SER A 143 -44.35 -15.72 -38.45
CA SER A 143 -44.30 -15.59 -36.97
C SER A 143 -43.72 -14.28 -36.44
N SER A 144 -43.31 -13.35 -37.31
CA SER A 144 -42.81 -12.03 -36.89
C SER A 144 -43.95 -11.01 -36.76
N GLY A 145 -43.77 -9.97 -35.94
CA GLY A 145 -44.75 -8.89 -35.69
C GLY A 145 -45.41 -8.94 -34.31
N LEU A 146 -46.18 -7.88 -33.97
CA LEU A 146 -47.03 -7.83 -32.76
C LEU A 146 -48.37 -8.56 -32.90
N MET A 147 -48.65 -9.10 -34.08
CA MET A 147 -49.89 -9.80 -34.43
C MET A 147 -49.54 -11.18 -35.03
N SER A 148 -50.41 -12.17 -34.87
CA SER A 148 -50.17 -13.50 -35.45
C SER A 148 -50.12 -13.43 -36.98
N GLY A 149 -49.39 -14.33 -37.63
CA GLY A 149 -49.37 -14.40 -39.11
C GLY A 149 -50.76 -14.57 -39.72
N ALA A 150 -51.68 -15.22 -39.00
CA ALA A 150 -53.07 -15.36 -39.41
C ALA A 150 -53.84 -14.04 -39.33
N ASP A 151 -53.63 -13.25 -38.28
CA ASP A 151 -54.28 -11.94 -38.12
C ASP A 151 -53.74 -10.92 -39.14
N ASN A 152 -52.44 -10.96 -39.46
CA ASN A 152 -51.86 -10.13 -40.51
C ASN A 152 -52.41 -10.49 -41.89
N ALA A 153 -52.47 -11.80 -42.19
CA ALA A 153 -53.05 -12.29 -43.44
C ALA A 153 -54.53 -11.89 -43.59
N ARG A 154 -55.30 -11.87 -42.49
CA ARG A 154 -56.68 -11.39 -42.50
C ARG A 154 -56.78 -9.90 -42.78
N SER A 155 -55.91 -9.08 -42.18
CA SER A 155 -55.88 -7.63 -42.41
C SER A 155 -55.61 -7.29 -43.88
N ASN A 156 -54.73 -8.03 -44.56
CA ASN A 156 -54.41 -7.80 -45.97
C ASN A 156 -55.55 -8.19 -46.95
N ASN A 157 -56.56 -8.93 -46.50
CA ASN A 157 -57.68 -9.39 -47.33
C ASN A 157 -58.96 -8.57 -47.07
N LEU A 158 -58.84 -7.38 -46.47
CA LEU A 158 -59.98 -6.49 -46.18
C LEU A 158 -60.19 -5.38 -47.23
N ASP A 159 -59.49 -5.43 -48.36
CA ASP A 159 -59.72 -4.57 -49.54
C ASP A 159 -60.69 -5.22 -50.54
#